data_AF-A0A359E5V5-F1
#
_entry.id   AF-A0A359E5V5-F1
#
_cell.length_a   1.000
_cell.length_b   1.000
_cell.length_c   1.000
_cell.angle_alpha   90.00
_cell.angle_beta   90.00
_cell.angle_gamma   90.00
#
_symmetry.space_group_name_H-M   'P 1'
#
loop_
_entity.id
_entity.type
_entity.pdbx_description
1 polymer ?
#
loop_
_entity_poly.entity_id
_entity_poly.type
_entity_poly.pdbx_seq_one_letter_code
_entity_poly.pdbx_strand_id
1 'polypeptide(L)' 'MKSVKVIKVGGKVIDDDQNLDAFLASLVSIKGPKVLVHGGGSIASKMGERLGIKP' A
#
# COMPACT_ATOMS: atom_id res chain seq x y z
N MET A 1 -1.92 2.22 27.39
CA MET A 1 -1.49 2.58 26.02
C MET A 1 -2.70 2.56 25.09
N LYS A 2 -2.75 3.45 24.08
CA LYS A 2 -3.78 3.36 23.02
C LYS A 2 -3.30 2.36 21.96
N SER A 3 -4.20 1.48 21.50
CA SER A 3 -3.89 0.54 20.42
C SER A 3 -3.76 1.28 19.08
N VAL A 4 -2.81 0.85 18.24
CA VAL A 4 -2.57 1.40 16.90
C VAL A 4 -2.97 0.34 15.88
N LYS A 5 -3.80 0.71 14.91
CA LYS A 5 -4.18 -0.18 13.81
C LYS A 5 -3.16 -0.09 12.68
N VAL A 6 -2.52 -1.19 12.34
CA VAL A 6 -1.59 -1.26 11.19
C VAL A 6 -2.33 -1.95 10.04
N ILE A 7 -2.54 -1.22 8.95
CA ILE A 7 -3.23 -1.70 7.75
C ILE A 7 -2.20 -1.82 6.63
N LYS A 8 -2.12 -2.98 5.96
CA LYS A 8 -1.26 -3.20 4.79
C LYS A 8 -2.12 -3.21 3.52
N VAL A 9 -1.76 -2.39 2.54
CA VAL A 9 -2.33 -2.42 1.18
C VAL A 9 -1.26 -2.84 0.18
N GLY A 10 -1.63 -3.56 -0.88
CA GLY A 10 -0.70 -4.01 -1.90
C GLY A 10 -1.38 -4.47 -3.19
N GLY A 11 -0.58 -4.64 -4.24
CA GLY A 11 -1.00 -5.22 -5.52
C GLY A 11 -2.11 -4.42 -6.20
N LYS A 12 -3.09 -5.16 -6.74
CA LYS A 12 -4.18 -4.70 -7.61
C LYS A 12 -5.02 -3.53 -7.08
N VAL A 13 -5.06 -3.33 -5.76
CA VAL A 13 -5.78 -2.19 -5.14
C VAL A 13 -5.02 -0.87 -5.36
N ILE A 14 -3.69 -0.90 -5.43
CA ILE A 14 -2.86 0.28 -5.69
C ILE A 14 -2.79 0.57 -7.19
N ASP A 15 -2.84 -0.48 -8.03
CA ASP A 15 -2.71 -0.37 -9.48
C ASP A 15 -4.00 0.09 -10.19
N ASP A 16 -5.11 0.24 -9.45
CA ASP A 16 -6.42 0.65 -9.95
C ASP A 16 -6.93 1.84 -9.13
N ASP A 17 -7.04 3.01 -9.77
CA ASP A 17 -7.37 4.27 -9.10
C ASP A 17 -8.72 4.23 -8.37
N GLN A 18 -9.72 3.55 -8.93
CA GLN A 18 -11.05 3.46 -8.31
C GLN A 18 -11.01 2.63 -7.02
N ASN A 19 -10.31 1.50 -7.05
CA ASN A 19 -10.12 0.66 -5.88
C ASN A 19 -9.26 1.36 -4.82
N LEU A 20 -8.24 2.12 -5.25
CA LEU A 20 -7.40 2.90 -4.36
C LEU A 20 -8.20 3.98 -3.63
N ASP A 21 -9.02 4.74 -4.35
CA ASP A 21 -9.87 5.78 -3.77
C ASP A 21 -10.88 5.20 -2.76
N ALA A 22 -11.56 4.11 -3.14
CA ALA A 22 -12.48 3.42 -2.24
C ALA A 22 -11.78 2.88 -0.98
N PHE A 23 -10.57 2.35 -1.14
CA PHE A 23 -9.75 1.90 -0.01
C PHE A 23 -9.34 3.06 0.90
N LEU A 24 -8.88 4.19 0.34
CA LEU A 24 -8.46 5.35 1.11
C LEU A 24 -9.65 5.98 1.86
N ALA A 25 -10.82 6.06 1.24
CA ALA A 25 -12.05 6.49 1.91
C ALA A 25 -12.38 5.57 3.12
N SER A 26 -12.27 4.27 2.92
CA SER A 26 -12.46 3.28 3.99
C SER A 26 -11.42 3.42 5.09
N LEU A 27 -10.14 3.63 4.74
CA LEU A 27 -9.05 3.85 5.68
C LEU A 27 -9.30 5.09 6.55
N VAL A 28 -9.69 6.21 5.96
CA VAL A 28 -9.98 7.47 6.67
C VAL A 28 -11.12 7.28 7.69
N SER A 29 -12.15 6.50 7.33
CA SER A 29 -13.31 6.23 8.21
C SER A 29 -12.96 5.52 9.53
N ILE A 30 -11.83 4.81 9.59
CA ILE A 30 -11.39 4.08 10.79
C ILE A 30 -11.08 5.08 11.92
N LYS A 31 -11.76 4.98 13.07
CA LYS A 31 -11.43 5.86 14.21
C LYS A 31 -10.16 5.39 14.94
N GLY A 32 -9.45 6.36 15.54
CA GLY A 32 -8.28 6.12 16.37
C GLY A 32 -6.94 6.06 15.61
N PRO A 33 -5.82 5.89 16.33
CA PRO A 33 -4.49 5.83 15.74
C PRO A 33 -4.37 4.70 14.72
N LYS A 34 -3.86 5.03 13.53
CA LYS A 34 -3.68 4.07 12.44
C LYS A 34 -2.41 4.37 11.65
N VAL A 35 -1.85 3.33 11.06
CA VAL A 35 -0.71 3.37 10.15
C VAL A 35 -1.09 2.60 8.90
N LEU A 36 -0.93 3.21 7.74
CA LEU A 36 -0.99 2.51 6.46
C LEU A 36 0.42 2.10 6.03
N VAL A 37 0.57 0.86 5.60
CA VAL A 37 1.80 0.32 5.02
C VAL A 37 1.48 -0.08 3.58
N HIS A 38 2.38 0.22 2.64
CA HIS A 38 2.37 -0.36 1.29
C HIS A 38 3.72 -1.00 0.97
N GLY A 39 3.74 -1.84 -0.08
CA GLY A 39 4.99 -2.42 -0.57
C GLY A 39 5.47 -1.74 -1.85
N GLY A 40 6.66 -2.10 -2.33
CA GLY A 40 7.19 -1.66 -3.62
C GLY A 40 6.86 -2.59 -4.81
N GLY A 41 6.43 -3.82 -4.55
CA GLY A 41 5.88 -4.79 -5.52
C GLY A 41 6.48 -4.74 -6.92
N SER A 42 5.60 -4.61 -7.93
CA SER A 42 5.93 -4.58 -9.36
C SER A 42 6.88 -3.44 -9.74
N ILE A 43 6.78 -2.28 -9.08
CA ILE A 43 7.63 -1.11 -9.34
C ILE A 43 9.07 -1.40 -8.89
N ALA A 44 9.23 -2.00 -7.71
CA ALA A 44 10.55 -2.39 -7.20
C ALA A 44 11.22 -3.42 -8.12
N SER A 45 10.48 -4.43 -8.61
CA SER A 45 10.99 -5.40 -9.58
C SER A 45 11.41 -4.74 -10.90
N LYS A 46 10.55 -3.89 -11.48
CA LYS A 46 10.87 -3.14 -12.71
C LYS A 46 12.07 -2.21 -12.54
N MET A 47 12.23 -1.61 -11.36
CA MET A 47 13.40 -0.78 -11.04
C MET A 47 14.67 -1.62 -10.93
N GLY A 48 14.60 -2.79 -10.29
CA GLY A 48 15.71 -3.75 -10.24
C GLY A 48 16.16 -4.17 -11.64
N GLU A 49 15.22 -4.53 -12.51
CA GLU A 49 15.49 -4.90 -13.90
C GLU A 49 16.20 -3.76 -14.66
N ARG A 50 15.74 -2.51 -14.53
CA ARG A 50 16.38 -1.33 -15.14
C ARG A 50 17.80 -1.08 -14.63
N LEU A 51 18.09 -1.50 -13.39
CA LEU A 51 19.41 -1.42 -12.78
C LEU A 51 20.28 -2.66 -13.07
N GLY A 52 19.80 -3.61 -13.87
CA GLY A 52 20.51 -4.87 -14.15
C GLY A 52 20.52 -5.87 -12.99
N ILE A 53 19.69 -5.64 -11.97
CA ILE A 53 19.53 -6.53 -10.82
C ILE A 53 18.44 -7.54 -11.16
N LYS A 54 18.82 -8.80 -11.34
CA LYS A 54 17.87 -9.90 -11.49
C LYS A 54 17.50 -10.48 -10.12
N PRO A 55 16.23 -10.86 -9.91
CA PRO A 55 15.80 -11.49 -8.67
C PRO A 55 16.43 -12.86 -8.44
#